data_AF-C7Q6X7-F1
#
_entry.id   AF-C7Q6X7-F1
#
_cell.length_a   1.000
_cell.length_b   1.000
_cell.length_c   1.000
_cell.angle_alpha   90.00
_cell.angle_beta   90.00
_cell.angle_gamma   90.00
#
_symmetry.space_group_name_H-M   'P 1'
#
loop_
_entity.id
_entity.type
_entity.pdbx_description
1 polymer ?
#
loop_
_entity_poly.entity_id
_entity_poly.type
_entity_poly.pdbx_seq_one_letter_code
_entity_poly.pdbx_strand_id
1 'polypeptide(L)'
;MAPRSKVTALWVTVASLGTLCAIGLVAFGAVAGLAGILDQTAADRVYHVQFGHPGAGCDSKNTIGFDIDDGQALLCSASPNTIGQTHGYGFSAAQNAEITDLATQLGTDGLSPADQQQVQQRVDQIVADLPHTRRPGHGALFWGARQAWISCGLVLGSLLSLVLLWWALLRSAARGNHLR
;
A
#
# COMPACT_ATOMS: atom_id res chain seq x y z
N MET A 1 7.28 -12.45 57.01
CA MET A 1 6.04 -12.17 56.24
C MET A 1 6.21 -10.84 55.53
N ALA A 2 6.26 -10.81 54.20
CA ALA A 2 6.25 -9.56 53.46
C ALA A 2 4.84 -8.92 53.52
N PRO A 3 4.71 -7.61 53.73
CA PRO A 3 3.41 -6.97 53.81
C PRO A 3 2.67 -7.09 52.47
N ARG A 4 1.44 -7.63 52.50
CA ARG A 4 0.56 -7.86 51.34
C ARG A 4 0.44 -6.65 50.40
N SER A 5 0.58 -5.42 50.93
CA SER A 5 0.54 -4.17 50.17
C SER A 5 1.68 -4.00 49.16
N LYS A 6 2.87 -4.57 49.42
CA LYS A 6 4.00 -4.49 48.48
C LYS A 6 3.78 -5.37 47.25
N VAL A 7 3.11 -6.51 47.43
CA VAL A 7 2.83 -7.45 46.34
C VAL A 7 1.78 -6.86 45.39
N THR A 8 0.71 -6.28 45.92
CA THR A 8 -0.32 -5.64 45.09
C THR A 8 0.22 -4.44 44.30
N ALA A 9 1.08 -3.62 44.91
CA ALA A 9 1.68 -2.48 44.22
C ALA A 9 2.57 -2.91 43.05
N LEU A 10 3.39 -3.95 43.23
CA LEU A 10 4.25 -4.49 42.16
C LEU A 10 3.43 -4.99 40.96
N TRP A 11 2.36 -5.75 41.21
CA TRP A 11 1.50 -6.26 40.13
C TRP A 11 0.80 -5.14 39.36
N VAL A 12 0.36 -4.09 40.05
CA VAL A 12 -0.23 -2.90 39.39
C VAL A 12 0.80 -2.22 38.49
N THR A 13 2.03 -2.01 38.96
CA THR A 13 3.08 -1.38 38.14
C THR A 13 3.42 -2.20 36.90
N VAL A 14 3.56 -3.53 37.05
CA VAL A 14 3.82 -4.44 35.92
C VAL A 14 2.67 -4.41 34.92
N ALA A 15 1.42 -4.43 35.41
CA ALA A 15 0.24 -4.38 34.56
C ALA A 15 0.12 -3.05 33.80
N SER A 16 0.39 -1.92 34.45
CA SER A 16 0.39 -0.60 33.81
C SER A 16 1.47 -0.50 32.74
N LEU A 17 2.69 -0.96 33.02
CA LEU A 17 3.77 -0.95 32.04
C LEU A 17 3.47 -1.84 30.84
N GLY A 18 2.97 -3.07 31.09
CA GLY A 18 2.54 -3.98 30.03
C GLY A 18 1.41 -3.38 29.17
N THR A 19 0.48 -2.65 29.79
CA THR A 19 -0.60 -1.96 29.09
C THR A 19 -0.07 -0.85 28.17
N LEU A 20 0.85 -0.02 28.67
CA LEU A 20 1.48 1.04 27.86
C LEU A 20 2.26 0.47 26.68
N CYS A 21 3.04 -0.60 26.89
CA CYS A 21 3.74 -1.28 25.79
C CYS A 21 2.79 -1.84 24.74
N ALA A 22 1.69 -2.48 25.16
CA ALA A 22 0.70 -3.01 24.23
C ALA A 22 0.02 -1.90 23.41
N ILE A 23 -0.32 -0.76 24.04
CA ILE A 23 -0.87 0.41 23.33
C ILE A 23 0.11 0.92 22.27
N GLY A 24 1.39 1.04 22.61
CA GLY A 24 2.43 1.47 21.67
C GLY A 24 2.56 0.52 20.47
N LEU A 25 2.54 -0.79 20.70
CA LEU A 25 2.59 -1.80 19.64
C LEU A 25 1.35 -1.76 18.74
N VAL A 26 0.16 -1.57 19.32
CA VAL A 26 -1.08 -1.43 18.56
C VAL A 26 -1.06 -0.17 17.69
N ALA A 27 -0.65 0.97 18.25
CA ALA A 27 -0.55 2.22 17.50
C ALA A 27 0.46 2.12 16.35
N PHE A 28 1.63 1.55 16.61
CA PHE A 28 2.65 1.31 15.58
C PHE A 28 2.14 0.37 14.49
N GLY A 29 1.52 -0.75 14.87
CA GLY A 29 0.91 -1.70 13.93
C GLY A 29 -0.17 -1.05 13.08
N ALA A 30 -1.05 -0.22 13.67
CA ALA A 30 -2.09 0.48 12.92
C ALA A 30 -1.50 1.43 11.85
N VAL A 31 -0.49 2.22 12.21
CA VAL A 31 0.18 3.13 11.26
C VAL A 31 0.89 2.35 10.15
N ALA A 32 1.62 1.29 10.49
CA ALA A 32 2.31 0.46 9.50
C ALA A 32 1.33 -0.28 8.57
N GLY A 33 0.19 -0.73 9.10
CA GLY A 33 -0.89 -1.34 8.31
C GLY A 33 -1.53 -0.34 7.34
N LEU A 34 -1.82 0.88 7.79
CA LEU A 34 -2.35 1.95 6.94
C LEU A 34 -1.36 2.34 5.83
N ALA A 35 -0.07 2.51 6.16
CA ALA A 35 0.97 2.75 5.18
C ALA A 35 1.01 1.64 4.12
N GLY A 36 0.94 0.37 4.55
CA GLY A 36 0.90 -0.76 3.64
C GLY A 36 -0.31 -0.78 2.70
N ILE A 37 -1.50 -0.39 3.19
CA ILE A 37 -2.72 -0.27 2.35
C ILE A 37 -2.58 0.88 1.36
N LEU A 38 -2.04 2.02 1.79
CA LEU A 38 -1.81 3.17 0.93
C LEU A 38 -0.80 2.84 -0.17
N ASP A 39 0.27 2.13 0.16
CA ASP A 39 1.27 1.67 -0.79
C ASP A 39 0.69 0.67 -1.79
N GLN A 40 -0.19 -0.23 -1.35
CA GLN A 40 -0.88 -1.16 -2.24
C GLN A 40 -1.81 -0.42 -3.19
N THR A 41 -2.54 0.58 -2.69
CA THR A 41 -3.40 1.43 -3.52
C THR A 41 -2.57 2.28 -4.49
N ALA A 42 -1.38 2.74 -4.09
CA ALA A 42 -0.47 3.48 -4.94
C ALA A 42 0.11 2.58 -6.05
N ALA A 43 0.36 1.30 -5.75
CA ALA A 43 0.83 0.32 -6.74
C ALA A 43 -0.20 0.09 -7.86
N ASP A 44 -1.50 0.04 -7.52
CA ASP A 44 -2.57 -0.07 -8.52
C ASP A 44 -2.66 1.18 -9.42
N ARG A 45 -2.18 2.33 -8.93
CA ARG A 45 -2.18 3.59 -9.68
C ARG A 45 -0.97 3.78 -10.59
N VAL A 46 0.01 2.87 -10.57
CA VAL A 46 1.26 3.03 -11.34
C VAL A 46 1.01 2.92 -12.85
N TYR A 47 -0.07 2.27 -13.27
CA TYR A 47 -0.40 2.05 -14.68
C TYR A 47 -1.60 2.87 -15.16
N HIS A 48 -1.84 4.02 -14.54
CA HIS A 48 -2.82 4.97 -15.09
C HIS A 48 -2.28 5.62 -16.35
N VAL A 49 -3.14 5.66 -17.36
CA VAL A 49 -2.94 6.40 -18.60
C VAL A 49 -3.46 7.81 -18.39
N GLN A 50 -2.64 8.81 -18.68
CA GLN A 50 -3.03 10.21 -18.63
C GLN A 50 -3.25 10.72 -20.05
N PHE A 51 -4.39 11.36 -20.28
CA PHE A 51 -4.70 12.02 -21.54
C PHE A 51 -4.63 13.53 -21.33
N GLY A 52 -3.93 14.24 -22.19
CA GLY A 52 -3.71 15.68 -22.05
C GLY A 52 -3.19 16.30 -23.33
N HIS A 53 -2.84 17.59 -23.30
CA HIS A 53 -2.22 18.26 -24.45
C HIS A 53 -0.70 18.28 -24.32
N PRO A 54 0.06 18.53 -25.41
CA PRO A 54 1.50 18.71 -25.35
C PRO A 54 1.89 19.83 -24.36
N GLY A 55 2.78 19.51 -23.44
CA GLY A 55 3.21 20.45 -22.39
C GLY A 55 2.28 20.54 -21.18
N ALA A 56 1.16 19.81 -21.15
CA ALA A 56 0.45 19.57 -19.90
C ALA A 56 1.38 18.82 -18.94
N GLY A 57 1.53 19.33 -17.72
CA GLY A 57 2.35 18.67 -16.71
C GLY A 57 1.81 17.28 -16.42
N CYS A 58 2.62 16.25 -16.59
CA CYS A 58 2.24 14.91 -16.18
C CYS A 58 2.28 14.83 -14.65
N ASP A 59 1.15 14.51 -14.04
CA ASP A 59 0.94 14.68 -12.59
C ASP A 59 1.69 13.63 -11.75
N SER A 60 2.33 12.65 -12.39
CA SER A 60 3.00 11.57 -11.69
C SER A 60 4.24 11.06 -12.42
N LYS A 61 5.17 10.47 -11.66
CA LYS A 61 6.47 9.99 -12.16
C LYS A 61 6.39 8.71 -13.01
N ASN A 62 5.22 8.09 -13.12
CA ASN A 62 5.06 6.78 -13.77
C ASN A 62 3.84 6.72 -14.71
N THR A 63 3.22 7.86 -15.05
CA THR A 63 2.05 7.87 -15.95
C THR A 63 2.47 7.67 -17.41
N ILE A 64 1.73 6.83 -18.12
CA ILE A 64 1.82 6.74 -19.59
C ILE A 64 0.94 7.88 -20.14
N GLY A 65 1.55 8.88 -20.77
CA GLY A 65 0.82 10.03 -21.31
C GLY A 65 0.50 9.88 -22.79
N PHE A 66 -0.72 10.22 -23.19
CA PHE A 66 -1.10 10.40 -24.60
C PHE A 66 -1.75 11.76 -24.85
N ASP A 67 -1.50 12.29 -26.03
CA ASP A 67 -2.13 13.50 -26.53
C ASP A 67 -3.61 13.19 -26.77
N ILE A 68 -4.50 14.05 -26.31
CA ILE A 68 -5.94 13.89 -26.51
C ILE A 68 -6.34 14.14 -27.96
N ASP A 69 -5.56 14.92 -28.72
CA ASP A 69 -5.94 15.34 -30.08
C ASP A 69 -5.60 14.28 -31.14
N ASP A 70 -4.51 13.55 -30.97
CA ASP A 70 -4.03 12.58 -31.97
C ASP A 70 -3.59 11.22 -31.39
N GLY A 71 -3.66 11.05 -30.06
CA GLY A 71 -3.24 9.83 -29.38
C GLY A 71 -1.73 9.59 -29.39
N GLN A 72 -0.92 10.57 -29.77
CA GLN A 72 0.54 10.46 -29.73
C GLN A 72 1.05 10.36 -28.30
N ALA A 73 2.12 9.60 -28.11
CA ALA A 73 2.79 9.47 -26.83
C ALA A 73 3.33 10.82 -26.34
N LEU A 74 2.89 11.28 -25.15
CA LEU A 74 3.43 12.46 -24.49
C LEU A 74 4.72 12.15 -23.74
N LEU A 75 5.69 13.05 -23.82
CA LEU A 75 6.94 12.98 -23.05
C LEU A 75 6.71 13.40 -21.60
N CYS A 76 6.18 12.46 -20.80
CA CYS A 76 6.02 12.63 -19.36
C CYS A 76 7.34 12.38 -18.62
N SER A 77 8.27 13.34 -18.65
CA SER A 77 9.46 13.28 -17.80
C SER A 77 9.67 14.58 -17.04
N ALA A 78 9.89 14.46 -15.73
CA ALA A 78 10.32 15.58 -14.88
C ALA A 78 11.83 15.88 -15.03
N SER A 79 12.54 15.17 -15.91
CA SER A 79 13.97 15.35 -16.15
C SER A 79 14.23 15.56 -17.64
N PRO A 80 14.78 16.71 -18.06
CA PRO A 80 15.05 17.00 -19.47
C PRO A 80 16.07 16.04 -20.13
N ASN A 81 16.69 15.14 -19.36
CA ASN A 81 17.69 14.18 -19.83
C ASN A 81 17.13 12.77 -20.09
N THR A 82 15.85 12.50 -19.80
CA THR A 82 15.21 11.22 -20.14
C THR A 82 14.29 11.40 -21.34
N ILE A 83 14.90 11.63 -22.49
CA ILE A 83 14.21 11.74 -23.78
C ILE A 83 13.68 10.36 -24.18
N GLY A 84 12.38 10.25 -24.44
CA GLY A 84 11.83 9.20 -25.31
C GLY A 84 11.34 7.91 -24.66
N GLN A 85 11.16 7.83 -23.35
CA GLN A 85 10.60 6.62 -22.73
C GLN A 85 9.17 6.83 -22.23
N THR A 86 8.20 6.67 -23.12
CA THR A 86 6.82 6.21 -22.77
C THR A 86 6.81 4.73 -22.43
N HIS A 87 7.90 4.21 -21.86
CA HIS A 87 7.98 2.84 -21.42
C HIS A 87 7.30 2.75 -20.07
N GLY A 88 6.06 2.25 -20.07
CA GLY A 88 5.43 1.79 -18.84
C GLY A 88 6.42 0.86 -18.13
N TYR A 89 6.72 1.13 -16.86
CA TYR A 89 7.68 0.34 -16.10
C TYR A 89 7.31 -1.15 -16.19
N GLY A 90 8.22 -1.96 -16.76
CA GLY A 90 8.02 -3.40 -16.92
C GLY A 90 7.43 -3.87 -18.26
N PHE A 91 7.00 -2.96 -19.14
CA PHE A 91 6.44 -3.32 -20.44
C PHE A 91 7.57 -3.63 -21.44
N SER A 92 7.37 -4.65 -22.27
CA SER A 92 8.26 -4.90 -23.40
C SER A 92 8.08 -3.85 -24.51
N ALA A 93 9.07 -3.72 -25.39
CA ALA A 93 8.98 -2.81 -26.54
C ALA A 93 7.73 -3.10 -27.41
N ALA A 94 7.39 -4.37 -27.60
CA ALA A 94 6.20 -4.78 -28.37
C ALA A 94 4.89 -4.37 -27.68
N GLN A 95 4.79 -4.53 -26.36
CA GLN A 95 3.61 -4.09 -25.59
C GLN A 95 3.45 -2.57 -25.61
N ASN A 96 4.56 -1.82 -25.51
CA ASN A 96 4.52 -0.36 -25.63
C ASN A 96 4.06 0.06 -27.03
N ALA A 97 4.62 -0.54 -28.08
CA ALA A 97 4.20 -0.28 -29.45
C ALA A 97 2.71 -0.59 -29.65
N GLU A 98 2.22 -1.70 -29.11
CA GLU A 98 0.81 -2.06 -29.18
C GLU A 98 -0.11 -0.98 -28.56
N ILE A 99 0.22 -0.47 -27.37
CA ILE A 99 -0.59 0.55 -26.71
C ILE A 99 -0.52 1.87 -27.48
N THR A 100 0.67 2.25 -27.97
CA THR A 100 0.86 3.47 -28.77
C THR A 100 0.10 3.40 -30.09
N ASP A 101 0.20 2.28 -30.81
CA ASP A 101 -0.51 2.07 -32.08
C ASP A 101 -2.02 2.12 -31.87
N LEU A 102 -2.52 1.50 -30.78
CA LEU A 102 -3.93 1.56 -30.41
C LEU A 102 -4.37 3.00 -30.12
N ALA A 103 -3.61 3.75 -29.31
CA ALA A 103 -3.93 5.13 -28.97
C ALA A 103 -3.94 6.04 -30.21
N THR A 104 -2.95 5.89 -31.09
CA THR A 104 -2.87 6.66 -32.35
C THR A 104 -4.01 6.29 -33.31
N GLN A 105 -4.36 5.01 -33.41
CA GLN A 105 -5.46 4.56 -34.26
C GLN A 105 -6.80 5.16 -33.79
N LEU A 106 -7.07 5.12 -32.48
CA LEU A 106 -8.28 5.68 -31.90
C LEU A 106 -8.28 7.22 -31.90
N GLY A 107 -7.10 7.83 -31.82
CA GLY A 107 -6.91 9.28 -31.77
C GLY A 107 -6.97 10.00 -33.11
N THR A 108 -7.24 9.32 -34.23
CA THR A 108 -7.20 9.95 -35.58
C THR A 108 -8.10 11.20 -35.70
N ASP A 109 -9.20 11.25 -34.92
CA ASP A 109 -10.14 12.37 -34.84
C ASP A 109 -10.26 12.95 -33.41
N GLY A 110 -9.24 12.72 -32.57
CA GLY A 110 -9.26 12.98 -31.13
C GLY A 110 -9.79 11.82 -30.29
N LEU A 111 -9.19 11.61 -29.11
CA LEU A 111 -9.54 10.54 -28.20
C LEU A 111 -10.80 10.86 -27.39
N SER A 112 -11.92 10.22 -27.74
CA SER A 112 -13.14 10.30 -26.96
C SER A 112 -13.01 9.61 -25.59
N PRO A 113 -13.90 9.85 -24.62
CA PRO A 113 -13.88 9.12 -23.35
C PRO A 113 -13.96 7.60 -23.49
N ALA A 114 -14.62 7.09 -24.54
CA ALA A 114 -14.70 5.66 -24.81
C ALA A 114 -13.35 5.12 -25.30
N ASP A 115 -12.66 5.86 -26.15
CA ASP A 115 -11.33 5.49 -26.66
C ASP A 115 -10.29 5.50 -25.53
N GLN A 116 -10.34 6.52 -24.67
CA GLN A 116 -9.50 6.60 -23.48
C GLN A 116 -9.71 5.38 -22.57
N GLN A 117 -10.96 4.97 -22.36
CA GLN A 117 -11.29 3.77 -21.61
C GLN A 117 -10.76 2.50 -22.29
N GLN A 118 -10.83 2.41 -23.61
CA GLN A 118 -10.32 1.27 -24.37
C GLN A 118 -8.79 1.15 -24.27
N VAL A 119 -8.07 2.27 -24.38
CA VAL A 119 -6.62 2.31 -24.16
C VAL A 119 -6.29 1.87 -22.73
N GLN A 120 -6.96 2.42 -21.71
CA GLN A 120 -6.74 2.02 -20.32
C GLN A 120 -7.03 0.53 -20.10
N GLN A 121 -8.12 -0.01 -20.65
CA GLN A 121 -8.43 -1.44 -20.57
C GLN A 121 -7.34 -2.30 -21.20
N ARG A 122 -6.73 -1.87 -22.31
CA ARG A 122 -5.62 -2.60 -22.93
C ARG A 122 -4.38 -2.59 -22.05
N VAL A 123 -4.06 -1.44 -21.44
CA VAL A 123 -2.98 -1.35 -20.43
C VAL A 123 -3.26 -2.29 -19.26
N ASP A 124 -4.48 -2.30 -18.73
CA ASP A 124 -4.87 -3.16 -17.61
C ASP A 124 -4.72 -4.66 -17.95
N GLN A 125 -5.08 -5.05 -19.18
CA GLN A 125 -4.87 -6.43 -19.67
C GLN A 125 -3.39 -6.80 -19.73
N ILE A 126 -2.56 -5.92 -20.31
CA ILE A 126 -1.11 -6.13 -20.39
C ILE A 126 -0.52 -6.26 -18.98
N VAL A 127 -0.95 -5.41 -18.04
CA VAL A 127 -0.52 -5.45 -16.64
C VAL A 127 -0.94 -6.75 -15.96
N ALA A 128 -2.16 -7.22 -16.20
CA ALA A 128 -2.65 -8.48 -15.65
C ALA A 128 -1.79 -9.68 -16.07
N ASP A 129 -1.26 -9.66 -17.30
CA ASP A 129 -0.41 -10.71 -17.85
C ASP A 129 1.08 -10.56 -17.49
N LEU A 130 1.50 -9.39 -16.97
CA LEU A 130 2.89 -9.20 -16.58
C LEU A 130 3.28 -10.12 -15.43
N PRO A 131 4.42 -10.83 -15.53
CA PRO A 131 4.93 -11.62 -14.43
C PRO A 131 5.23 -10.69 -13.26
N HIS A 132 5.00 -11.17 -12.04
CA HIS A 132 5.19 -10.37 -10.84
C HIS A 132 6.59 -9.72 -10.79
N THR A 133 7.66 -10.39 -11.23
CA THR A 133 9.00 -9.78 -11.20
C THR A 133 9.18 -8.53 -12.07
N ARG A 134 8.28 -8.24 -13.01
CA ARG A 134 8.34 -7.07 -13.91
C ARG A 134 7.45 -5.90 -13.49
N ARG A 135 6.47 -6.11 -12.61
CA ARG A 135 5.64 -4.99 -12.16
C ARG A 135 6.46 -4.09 -11.22
N PRO A 136 6.41 -2.76 -11.35
CA PRO A 136 7.12 -1.83 -10.49
C PRO A 136 6.71 -2.09 -9.04
N GLY A 137 7.70 -2.10 -8.13
CA GLY A 137 7.49 -2.41 -6.72
C GLY A 137 7.56 -3.90 -6.35
N HIS A 138 7.77 -4.82 -7.30
CA HIS A 138 7.90 -6.27 -7.00
C HIS A 138 9.35 -6.75 -6.75
N GLY A 139 10.35 -5.85 -6.86
CA GLY A 139 11.77 -6.15 -6.66
C GLY A 139 12.25 -6.37 -5.22
N ALA A 140 11.36 -6.42 -4.22
CA ALA A 140 11.79 -6.64 -2.83
C ALA A 140 10.80 -7.46 -1.98
N LEU A 141 10.14 -8.48 -2.53
CA LEU A 141 9.44 -9.56 -1.78
C LEU A 141 8.33 -9.20 -0.76
N PHE A 142 8.13 -7.93 -0.34
CA PHE A 142 7.51 -7.62 0.97
C PHE A 142 6.71 -6.30 1.10
N TRP A 143 6.18 -5.71 0.03
CA TRP A 143 5.47 -4.41 0.16
C TRP A 143 3.95 -4.54 0.33
N GLY A 144 3.39 -3.70 1.22
CA GLY A 144 1.96 -3.61 1.53
C GLY A 144 1.39 -4.78 2.34
N ALA A 145 1.09 -5.89 1.66
CA ALA A 145 0.28 -6.97 2.21
C ALA A 145 0.97 -7.74 3.35
N ARG A 146 2.28 -8.04 3.25
CA ARG A 146 3.01 -8.69 4.36
C ARG A 146 3.14 -7.77 5.56
N GLN A 147 3.40 -6.48 5.32
CA GLN A 147 3.51 -5.50 6.40
C GLN A 147 2.16 -5.28 7.09
N ALA A 148 1.06 -5.26 6.32
CA ALA A 148 -0.30 -5.29 6.85
C ALA A 148 -0.56 -6.57 7.67
N TRP A 149 -0.19 -7.75 7.18
CA TRP A 149 -0.33 -9.01 7.90
C TRP A 149 0.47 -9.07 9.21
N ILE A 150 1.74 -8.65 9.18
CA ILE A 150 2.58 -8.57 10.38
C ILE A 150 1.98 -7.58 11.37
N SER A 151 1.50 -6.44 10.89
CA SER A 151 0.85 -5.42 11.72
C SER A 151 -0.44 -5.92 12.35
N CYS A 152 -1.30 -6.61 11.59
CA CYS A 152 -2.49 -7.27 12.12
C CYS A 152 -2.11 -8.33 13.17
N GLY A 153 -1.09 -9.14 12.92
CA GLY A 153 -0.58 -10.12 13.89
C GLY A 153 -0.11 -9.47 15.19
N LEU A 154 0.62 -8.36 15.11
CA LEU A 154 1.07 -7.58 16.27
C LEU A 154 -0.09 -6.98 17.06
N VAL A 155 -1.09 -6.42 16.38
CA VAL A 155 -2.28 -5.84 17.02
C VAL A 155 -3.08 -6.93 17.73
N LEU A 156 -3.42 -8.03 17.04
CA LEU A 156 -4.19 -9.13 17.60
C LEU A 156 -3.45 -9.82 18.76
N GLY A 157 -2.14 -10.05 18.61
CA GLY A 157 -1.31 -10.62 19.66
C GLY A 157 -1.23 -9.72 20.90
N SER A 158 -1.14 -8.40 20.70
CA SER A 158 -1.13 -7.42 21.80
C SER A 158 -2.47 -7.39 22.54
N LEU A 159 -3.58 -7.38 21.81
CA LEU A 159 -4.93 -7.41 22.39
C LEU A 159 -5.17 -8.71 23.19
N LEU A 160 -4.80 -9.86 22.64
CA LEU A 160 -4.91 -11.14 23.33
C LEU A 160 -4.07 -11.15 24.62
N SER A 161 -2.86 -10.60 24.57
CA SER A 161 -1.98 -10.49 25.74
C SER A 161 -2.59 -9.62 26.83
N LEU A 162 -3.22 -8.50 26.47
CA LEU A 162 -3.95 -7.65 27.42
C LEU A 162 -5.12 -8.38 28.08
N VAL A 163 -5.93 -9.09 27.29
CA VAL A 163 -7.08 -9.86 27.80
C VAL A 163 -6.61 -10.92 28.81
N LEU A 164 -5.56 -11.67 28.47
CA LEU A 164 -5.00 -12.71 29.35
C LEU A 164 -4.41 -12.13 30.63
N LEU A 165 -3.70 -11.00 30.54
CA LEU A 165 -3.12 -10.31 31.69
C LEU A 165 -4.23 -9.83 32.65
N TRP A 166 -5.26 -9.16 32.13
CA TRP A 166 -6.39 -8.69 32.94
C TRP A 166 -7.18 -9.84 33.56
N TRP A 167 -7.41 -10.92 32.80
CA TRP A 167 -8.07 -12.12 33.32
C TRP A 167 -7.28 -12.76 34.46
N ALA A 168 -5.95 -12.85 34.34
CA ALA A 168 -5.09 -13.37 35.40
C ALA A 168 -5.13 -12.50 36.67
N LEU A 169 -5.12 -11.17 36.52
CA LEU A 169 -5.25 -10.22 37.62
C LEU A 169 -6.59 -10.39 38.35
N LEU A 170 -7.71 -10.42 37.62
CA LEU A 170 -9.05 -10.62 38.21
C LEU A 170 -9.15 -11.96 38.96
N ARG A 171 -8.60 -13.03 38.37
CA ARG A 171 -8.58 -14.36 39.00
C ARG A 171 -7.73 -14.41 40.27
N SER A 172 -6.68 -13.59 40.34
CA SER A 172 -5.84 -13.47 41.54
C SER A 172 -6.55 -12.70 42.66
N ALA A 173 -7.29 -11.63 42.30
CA ALA A 173 -8.08 -10.85 43.24
C ALA A 173 -9.21 -11.68 43.86
N ALA A 174 -9.94 -12.46 43.04
CA ALA A 174 -11.03 -13.31 43.51
C ALA A 174 -10.57 -14.38 44.52
N ARG A 175 -9.40 -15.01 44.28
CA ARG A 175 -8.82 -16.00 45.22
C ARG A 175 -8.40 -15.38 46.55
N GLY A 176 -8.02 -14.11 46.56
CA GLY A 176 -7.66 -13.39 47.77
C GLY A 176 -8.83 -13.20 48.76
N ASN A 177 -10.08 -13.17 48.28
CA ASN A 177 -11.27 -12.97 49.10
C ASN A 177 -11.72 -14.21 49.89
N HIS A 178 -11.36 -15.43 49.45
CA HIS A 178 -11.75 -16.67 50.13
C HIS A 178 -10.88 -17.03 51.34
N LEU A 179 -9.77 -16.32 51.57
CA LEU A 179 -8.84 -16.54 52.68
C LEU A 179 -8.99 -15.49 53.80
N ARG A 180 -10.12 -14.78 53.82
CA ARG A 180 -10.56 -13.88 54.89
C ARG A 180 -11.79 -14.48 55.55
#